data_AF-A0A9E7HEV7-F1
#
_entry.id   AF-A0A9E7HEV7-F1
#
_cell.length_a   1.000
_cell.length_b   1.000
_cell.length_c   1.000
_cell.angle_alpha   90.00
_cell.angle_beta   90.00
_cell.angle_gamma   90.00
#
_symmetry.space_group_name_H-M   'P 1'
#
loop_
_entity.id
_entity.type
_entity.pdbx_description
1 polymer ?
#
loop_
_entity_poly.entity_id
_entity_poly.type
_entity_poly.pdbx_seq_one_letter_code
_entity_poly.pdbx_strand_id
1 'polypeptide(L)'
;MGQKLLIYSFVARGTMILAEYTEFKGNFTRIAAQCLEKLSDSNNKFSFNCNGHTFNYLVEDGYILAKIENFILLWCSSEIENLAAFCIVAVESADREIPIAFLERVKEEFNKRYGGKAATAAANSLSREFGSKLKEHMQYCADHPEEISKMAKMQAQVSDLKSAVIEKIEKVLGNKENVDVLVEKAKNLYSQVPPD
;
A
#
# COMPACT_ATOMS: atom_id res chain seq x y z
N MET A 1 -20.26 -15.53 0.18
CA MET A 1 -19.50 -14.41 -0.42
C MET A 1 -18.11 -14.38 0.22
N GLY A 2 -17.05 -14.37 -0.59
CA GLY A 2 -15.68 -14.49 -0.09
C GLY A 2 -15.30 -13.38 0.91
N GLN A 3 -14.49 -13.71 1.90
CA GLN A 3 -13.83 -12.68 2.72
C GLN A 3 -12.97 -11.81 1.79
N LYS A 4 -13.06 -10.50 1.93
CA LYS A 4 -12.24 -9.57 1.15
C LYS A 4 -10.78 -9.69 1.61
N LEU A 5 -9.93 -10.19 0.71
CA LEU A 5 -8.52 -10.46 0.96
C LEU A 5 -7.69 -9.18 1.19
N LEU A 6 -8.13 -8.05 0.62
CA LEU A 6 -7.45 -6.76 0.63
C LEU A 6 -8.29 -5.75 1.42
N ILE A 7 -7.66 -5.03 2.35
CA ILE A 7 -8.35 -4.30 3.44
C ILE A 7 -8.17 -2.78 3.34
N TYR A 8 -6.93 -2.33 3.16
CA TYR A 8 -6.58 -0.91 3.16
C TYR A 8 -5.39 -0.69 2.25
N SER A 9 -5.41 0.38 1.47
CA SER A 9 -4.30 0.76 0.61
C SER A 9 -4.09 2.27 0.63
N PHE A 10 -2.84 2.68 0.45
CA PHE A 10 -2.51 4.09 0.24
C PHE A 10 -1.30 4.28 -0.69
N VAL A 11 -1.16 5.51 -1.16
CA VAL A 11 0.03 6.06 -1.81
C VAL A 11 0.51 7.26 -1.01
N ALA A 12 1.80 7.33 -0.72
CA ALA A 12 2.42 8.38 0.08
C ALA A 12 3.68 8.95 -0.57
N ARG A 13 3.99 10.21 -0.21
CA ARG A 13 5.29 10.87 -0.44
C ARG A 13 5.96 11.07 0.92
N GLY A 14 7.09 10.41 1.14
CA GLY A 14 7.67 10.24 2.47
C GLY A 14 6.64 9.57 3.39
N THR A 15 6.32 10.20 4.51
CA THR A 15 5.26 9.74 5.43
C THR A 15 3.89 10.36 5.15
N MET A 16 3.78 11.26 4.16
CA MET A 16 2.54 11.97 3.85
C MET A 16 1.67 11.17 2.89
N ILE A 17 0.54 10.67 3.39
CA ILE A 17 -0.47 10.00 2.58
C ILE A 17 -1.11 10.99 1.61
N LEU A 18 -1.01 10.71 0.30
CA LEU A 18 -1.57 11.53 -0.77
C LEU A 18 -2.95 11.04 -1.21
N ALA A 19 -3.10 9.71 -1.27
CA ALA A 19 -4.34 9.03 -1.60
C ALA A 19 -4.46 7.76 -0.76
N GLU A 20 -5.65 7.46 -0.26
CA GLU A 20 -5.93 6.24 0.48
C GLU A 20 -7.33 5.69 0.20
N TYR A 21 -7.52 4.41 0.45
CA TYR A 21 -8.82 3.75 0.34
C TYR A 21 -8.95 2.58 1.32
N THR A 22 -10.10 2.53 2.00
CA THR A 22 -10.57 1.34 2.74
C THR A 22 -12.09 1.29 2.76
N GLU A 23 -12.63 0.07 2.79
CA GLU A 23 -14.05 -0.19 3.11
C GLU A 23 -14.24 -0.64 4.55
N PHE A 24 -13.14 -0.83 5.28
CA PHE A 24 -13.12 -1.38 6.62
C PHE A 24 -12.98 -0.25 7.64
N LYS A 25 -13.73 -0.37 8.73
CA LYS A 25 -13.53 0.47 9.92
C LYS A 25 -12.57 -0.27 10.84
N GLY A 26 -11.54 0.40 11.31
CA GLY A 26 -10.54 -0.19 12.20
C GLY A 26 -9.30 0.71 12.32
N ASN A 27 -8.26 0.21 12.99
CA ASN A 27 -6.98 0.89 13.17
C ASN A 27 -5.93 0.52 12.12
N PHE A 28 -6.30 -0.23 11.06
CA PHE A 28 -5.39 -0.60 9.97
C PHE A 28 -4.70 0.61 9.35
N THR A 29 -5.43 1.71 9.17
CA THR A 29 -4.90 2.97 8.64
C THR A 29 -3.77 3.53 9.50
N ARG A 30 -4.00 3.60 10.82
CA ARG A 30 -3.02 4.08 11.80
C ARG A 30 -1.80 3.17 11.88
N ILE A 31 -2.00 1.85 11.96
CA ILE A 31 -0.88 0.90 12.04
C ILE A 31 -0.03 0.98 10.77
N ALA A 32 -0.66 1.06 9.59
CA ALA A 32 0.06 1.14 8.34
C ALA A 32 0.85 2.46 8.21
N ALA A 33 0.29 3.59 8.67
CA ALA A 33 1.01 4.86 8.75
C ALA A 33 2.20 4.78 9.73
N GLN A 34 2.06 4.08 10.87
CA GLN A 34 3.16 3.88 11.82
C GLN A 34 4.29 3.02 11.24
N CYS A 35 3.97 1.98 10.45
CA CYS A 35 4.99 1.22 9.72
C CYS A 35 5.76 2.10 8.73
N LEU A 36 5.06 3.00 8.03
CA LEU A 36 5.65 3.88 7.04
C LEU A 36 6.75 4.77 7.64
N GLU A 37 6.57 5.27 8.86
CA GLU A 37 7.57 6.08 9.58
C GLU A 37 8.89 5.33 9.87
N LYS A 38 8.89 3.99 9.77
CA LYS A 38 10.06 3.13 10.04
C LYS A 38 10.77 2.69 8.78
N LEU A 39 10.23 3.00 7.59
CA LEU A 39 10.87 2.65 6.32
C LEU A 39 11.98 3.65 6.02
N SER A 40 13.23 3.22 6.11
CA SER A 40 14.42 4.06 5.91
C SER A 40 15.06 3.95 4.53
N ASP A 41 14.72 2.91 3.76
CA ASP A 41 15.46 2.55 2.56
C ASP A 41 14.59 2.71 1.30
N SER A 42 15.15 3.34 0.28
CA SER A 42 14.53 3.43 -1.04
C SER A 42 14.73 2.15 -1.87
N ASN A 43 13.86 1.96 -2.86
CA ASN A 43 13.89 0.85 -3.81
C ASN A 43 13.90 -0.55 -3.15
N ASN A 44 13.02 -0.73 -2.16
CA ASN A 44 12.87 -1.95 -1.39
C ASN A 44 11.39 -2.32 -1.22
N LYS A 45 11.14 -3.64 -1.08
CA LYS A 45 9.84 -4.20 -0.74
C LYS A 45 9.88 -4.65 0.72
N PHE A 46 8.87 -4.29 1.50
CA PHE A 46 8.76 -4.65 2.91
C PHE A 46 7.42 -5.33 3.17
N SER A 47 7.42 -6.34 4.03
CA SER A 47 6.18 -6.97 4.48
C SER A 47 6.23 -7.12 6.00
N PHE A 48 5.25 -6.59 6.70
CA PHE A 48 5.10 -6.80 8.14
C PHE A 48 3.90 -7.67 8.42
N ASN A 49 4.01 -8.65 9.32
CA ASN A 49 2.86 -9.42 9.76
C ASN A 49 2.41 -9.00 11.16
N CYS A 50 1.09 -9.02 11.36
CA CYS A 50 0.43 -8.63 12.60
C CYS A 50 -0.94 -9.32 12.69
N ASN A 51 -1.14 -10.20 13.68
CA ASN A 51 -2.45 -10.74 14.05
C ASN A 51 -3.29 -11.25 12.85
N GLY A 52 -2.73 -12.11 12.00
CA GLY A 52 -3.43 -12.66 10.84
C GLY A 52 -3.54 -11.70 9.63
N HIS A 53 -2.82 -10.58 9.66
CA HIS A 53 -2.77 -9.59 8.59
C HIS A 53 -1.34 -9.30 8.17
N THR A 54 -1.16 -8.91 6.91
CA THR A 54 0.11 -8.49 6.34
C THR A 54 0.01 -7.05 5.85
N PHE A 55 1.01 -6.25 6.17
CA PHE A 55 1.18 -4.87 5.73
C PHE A 55 2.33 -4.86 4.73
N ASN A 56 2.02 -4.65 3.46
CA ASN A 56 2.99 -4.80 2.37
C ASN A 56 3.28 -3.43 1.78
N TYR A 57 4.56 -3.14 1.56
CA TYR A 57 5.06 -1.85 1.07
C TYR A 57 5.97 -2.05 -0.13
N LEU A 58 5.83 -1.15 -1.09
CA LEU A 58 6.80 -0.92 -2.15
C LEU A 58 7.27 0.52 -2.01
N VAL A 59 8.56 0.70 -1.72
CA VAL A 59 9.18 2.02 -1.58
C VAL A 59 10.13 2.21 -2.74
N GLU A 60 9.99 3.33 -3.43
CA GLU A 60 10.84 3.73 -4.55
C GLU A 60 11.40 5.13 -4.34
N ASP A 61 12.37 5.48 -5.17
CA ASP A 61 12.89 6.83 -5.21
C ASP A 61 11.77 7.84 -5.48
N GLY A 62 11.94 9.01 -4.88
CA GLY A 62 10.88 10.00 -4.79
C GLY A 62 10.43 10.63 -6.10
N TYR A 63 9.32 11.36 -6.01
CA TYR A 63 8.80 12.14 -7.13
C TYR A 63 9.67 13.36 -7.39
N ILE A 64 10.43 13.35 -8.48
CA ILE A 64 11.18 14.54 -8.92
C ILE A 64 10.22 15.47 -9.64
N LEU A 65 10.07 16.71 -9.15
CA LEU A 65 9.49 17.81 -9.94
C LEU A 65 10.29 17.92 -11.24
N ALA A 66 9.65 17.69 -12.38
CA ALA A 66 10.27 17.74 -13.69
C ALA A 66 11.23 18.94 -13.80
N LYS A 67 12.49 18.67 -14.17
CA LYS A 67 13.50 19.69 -14.46
C LYS A 67 12.92 20.69 -15.45
N ILE A 68 12.61 21.90 -14.99
CA ILE A 68 12.48 23.05 -15.89
C ILE A 68 13.90 23.54 -16.14
N GLU A 69 14.24 23.74 -17.42
CA GLU A 69 15.57 24.15 -17.87
C GLU A 69 16.14 25.27 -16.99
N ASN A 70 17.31 24.97 -16.41
CA ASN A 70 18.18 25.88 -15.66
C ASN A 70 17.72 26.38 -14.28
N PHE A 71 16.69 25.79 -13.66
CA PHE A 71 16.39 26.05 -12.25
C PHE A 71 16.08 24.76 -11.48
N ILE A 72 17.14 24.06 -11.05
CA ILE A 72 17.04 23.09 -9.97
C ILE A 72 16.92 23.92 -8.70
N LEU A 73 15.69 24.18 -8.24
CA LEU A 73 15.52 24.49 -6.82
C LEU A 73 15.79 23.19 -6.06
N LEU A 74 17.02 23.13 -5.56
CA LEU A 74 17.45 22.19 -4.54
C LEU A 74 16.62 22.42 -3.28
N TRP A 75 15.41 21.86 -3.23
CA TRP A 75 14.82 21.49 -1.95
C TRP A 75 15.46 20.17 -1.57
N CYS A 76 16.66 20.25 -1.00
CA CYS A 76 17.23 19.14 -0.24
C CYS A 76 16.45 19.05 1.09
N SER A 77 15.20 18.61 1.02
CA SER A 77 14.60 17.88 2.13
C SER A 77 15.23 16.49 2.14
N SER A 78 15.34 15.88 3.32
CA SER A 78 15.98 14.58 3.51
C SER A 78 15.54 13.55 2.45
N GLU A 79 16.42 12.64 2.03
CA GLU A 79 16.10 11.59 1.03
C GLU A 79 14.80 10.83 1.37
N ILE A 80 14.51 10.70 2.67
CA ILE A 80 13.31 10.07 3.24
C ILE A 80 12.02 10.88 2.97
N GLU A 81 12.08 12.21 2.92
CA GLU A 81 10.89 13.08 2.75
C GLU A 81 10.28 13.04 1.34
N ASN A 82 11.02 12.51 0.36
CA ASN A 82 10.55 12.49 -1.02
C ASN A 82 10.17 11.11 -1.54
N LEU A 83 10.51 10.01 -0.83
CA LEU A 83 10.28 8.64 -1.30
C LEU A 83 8.81 8.39 -1.67
N ALA A 84 8.60 7.67 -2.77
CA ALA A 84 7.28 7.19 -3.15
C ALA A 84 7.00 5.88 -2.42
N ALA A 85 5.96 5.83 -1.60
CA ALA A 85 5.58 4.62 -0.87
C ALA A 85 4.17 4.17 -1.25
N PHE A 86 4.04 2.91 -1.62
CA PHE A 86 2.79 2.25 -1.94
C PHE A 86 2.53 1.19 -0.88
N CYS A 87 1.30 1.11 -0.37
CA CYS A 87 0.94 0.15 0.66
C CYS A 87 -0.33 -0.64 0.34
N ILE A 88 -0.36 -1.91 0.74
CA ILE A 88 -1.55 -2.74 0.79
C ILE A 88 -1.55 -3.61 2.05
N VAL A 89 -2.65 -3.51 2.81
CA VAL A 89 -2.95 -4.40 3.93
C VAL A 89 -3.82 -5.53 3.42
N ALA A 90 -3.39 -6.77 3.66
CA ALA A 90 -4.08 -7.98 3.23
C ALA A 90 -4.24 -8.96 4.41
N VAL A 91 -5.21 -9.87 4.30
CA VAL A 91 -5.30 -11.02 5.21
C VAL A 91 -4.08 -11.92 4.97
N GLU A 92 -3.49 -12.49 6.02
CA GLU A 92 -2.28 -13.33 5.92
C GLU A 92 -2.47 -14.60 5.08
N SER A 93 -3.72 -15.06 4.94
CA SER A 93 -4.08 -16.18 4.06
C SER A 93 -4.13 -15.83 2.57
N ALA A 94 -3.94 -14.55 2.20
CA ALA A 94 -3.83 -14.16 0.80
C ALA A 94 -2.47 -14.60 0.23
N ASP A 95 -2.49 -15.16 -0.98
CA ASP A 95 -1.26 -15.50 -1.70
C ASP A 95 -0.35 -14.27 -1.82
N ARG A 96 0.94 -14.43 -1.51
CA ARG A 96 1.90 -13.32 -1.44
C ARG A 96 2.05 -12.58 -2.76
N GLU A 97 1.80 -13.25 -3.87
CA GLU A 97 1.79 -12.69 -5.21
C GLU A 97 0.70 -11.61 -5.36
N ILE A 98 -0.43 -11.73 -4.65
CA ILE A 98 -1.56 -10.81 -4.79
C ILE A 98 -1.21 -9.40 -4.27
N PRO A 99 -0.75 -9.20 -3.02
CA PRO A 99 -0.29 -7.90 -2.54
C PRO A 99 0.82 -7.29 -3.41
N ILE A 100 1.80 -8.11 -3.84
CA ILE A 100 2.92 -7.62 -4.63
C ILE A 100 2.44 -7.13 -6.00
N ALA A 101 1.64 -7.92 -6.71
CA ALA A 101 1.13 -7.53 -8.02
C ALA A 101 0.19 -6.32 -7.94
N PHE A 102 -0.59 -6.20 -6.86
CA PHE A 102 -1.39 -5.01 -6.61
C PHE A 102 -0.52 -3.76 -6.49
N LEU A 103 0.55 -3.81 -5.69
CA LEU A 103 1.45 -2.68 -5.47
C LEU A 103 2.10 -2.20 -6.79
N GLU A 104 2.57 -3.13 -7.62
CA GLU A 104 3.17 -2.79 -8.92
C GLU A 104 2.15 -2.11 -9.85
N ARG A 105 0.91 -2.64 -9.93
CA ARG A 105 -0.16 -2.05 -10.76
C ARG A 105 -0.53 -0.64 -10.30
N VAL A 106 -0.71 -0.46 -8.99
CA VAL A 106 -1.04 0.85 -8.42
C VAL A 106 0.09 1.85 -8.64
N LYS A 107 1.34 1.42 -8.47
CA LYS A 107 2.51 2.25 -8.77
C LYS A 107 2.50 2.73 -10.21
N GLU A 108 2.39 1.82 -11.17
CA GLU A 108 2.42 2.17 -12.59
C GLU A 108 1.31 3.18 -12.94
N GLU A 109 0.09 2.92 -12.50
CA GLU A 109 -1.06 3.80 -12.76
C GLU A 109 -0.91 5.16 -12.07
N PHE A 110 -0.46 5.18 -10.81
CA PHE A 110 -0.24 6.42 -10.08
C PHE A 110 0.85 7.27 -10.71
N ASN A 111 2.00 6.67 -11.03
CA ASN A 111 3.14 7.38 -11.61
C ASN A 111 2.80 7.94 -12.99
N LYS A 112 2.07 7.16 -13.81
CA LYS A 112 1.59 7.60 -15.13
C LYS A 112 0.72 8.84 -15.05
N ARG A 113 -0.13 8.95 -14.01
CA ARG A 113 -1.13 10.02 -13.90
C ARG A 113 -0.71 11.19 -13.04
N TYR A 114 0.11 10.95 -12.02
CA TYR A 114 0.43 11.92 -10.96
C TYR A 114 1.92 12.10 -10.70
N GLY A 115 2.85 11.40 -11.38
CA GLY A 115 4.28 11.41 -11.04
C GLY A 115 4.88 12.81 -10.77
N GLY A 116 4.61 13.80 -11.62
CA GLY A 116 5.06 15.18 -11.37
C GLY A 116 4.23 15.96 -10.34
N LYS A 117 2.92 15.69 -10.23
CA LYS A 117 2.00 16.38 -9.30
C LYS A 117 2.15 15.88 -7.87
N ALA A 118 2.48 14.61 -7.69
CA ALA A 118 2.65 13.96 -6.39
C ALA A 118 3.73 14.62 -5.54
N ALA A 119 4.77 15.17 -6.19
CA ALA A 119 5.84 15.93 -5.55
C ALA A 119 5.36 17.19 -4.80
N THR A 120 4.18 17.73 -5.11
CA THR A 120 3.62 18.94 -4.45
C THR A 120 2.20 18.75 -3.90
N ALA A 121 1.64 17.55 -4.05
CA ALA A 121 0.30 17.25 -3.59
C ALA A 121 0.18 17.41 -2.06
N ALA A 122 -0.97 17.93 -1.61
CA ALA A 122 -1.29 18.02 -0.20
C ALA A 122 -1.80 16.67 0.33
N ALA A 123 -1.70 16.47 1.64
CA ALA A 123 -2.20 15.27 2.31
C ALA A 123 -3.66 14.98 1.91
N ASN A 124 -3.95 13.73 1.54
CA ASN A 124 -5.26 13.24 1.14
C ASN A 124 -5.96 13.97 -0.04
N SER A 125 -5.26 14.89 -0.71
CA SER A 125 -5.84 15.68 -1.80
C SER A 125 -6.20 14.82 -3.02
N LEU A 126 -5.55 13.67 -3.19
CA LEU A 126 -5.77 12.76 -4.30
C LEU A 126 -6.71 11.60 -3.95
N SER A 127 -7.13 11.44 -2.68
CA SER A 127 -8.00 10.33 -2.26
C SER A 127 -9.32 10.28 -3.02
N ARG A 128 -9.91 11.43 -3.38
CA ARG A 128 -11.18 11.47 -4.13
C ARG A 128 -11.05 10.87 -5.53
N GLU A 129 -9.97 11.18 -6.24
CA GLU A 129 -9.77 10.74 -7.63
C GLU A 129 -9.11 9.36 -7.71
N PHE A 130 -8.08 9.14 -6.89
CA PHE A 130 -7.28 7.93 -6.94
C PHE A 130 -7.77 6.83 -5.98
N GLY A 131 -8.51 7.18 -4.92
CA GLY A 131 -9.11 6.19 -4.02
C GLY A 131 -10.09 5.26 -4.74
N SER A 132 -10.83 5.74 -5.75
CA SER A 132 -11.67 4.86 -6.57
C SER A 132 -10.85 3.90 -7.43
N LYS A 133 -9.66 4.31 -7.87
CA LYS A 133 -8.71 3.43 -8.59
C LYS A 133 -8.08 2.39 -7.68
N LEU A 134 -7.72 2.77 -6.45
CA LEU A 134 -7.31 1.81 -5.43
C LEU A 134 -8.40 0.74 -5.21
N LYS A 135 -9.66 1.17 -5.07
CA LYS A 135 -10.81 0.24 -4.98
C LYS A 135 -10.89 -0.72 -6.17
N GLU A 136 -10.85 -0.18 -7.40
CA GLU A 136 -10.93 -0.98 -8.63
C GLU A 136 -9.82 -2.03 -8.69
N HIS A 137 -8.58 -1.64 -8.39
CA HIS A 137 -7.44 -2.57 -8.35
C HIS A 137 -7.56 -3.60 -7.23
N MET A 138 -8.04 -3.22 -6.04
CA MET A 138 -8.24 -4.16 -4.94
C MET A 138 -9.28 -5.22 -5.31
N GLN A 139 -10.38 -4.80 -5.96
CA GLN A 139 -11.42 -5.71 -6.42
C GLN A 139 -10.90 -6.63 -7.53
N TYR A 140 -10.19 -6.09 -8.52
CA TYR A 140 -9.62 -6.88 -9.61
C TYR A 140 -8.68 -7.99 -9.10
N CYS A 141 -7.79 -7.64 -8.17
CA CYS A 141 -6.85 -8.59 -7.56
C CYS A 141 -7.55 -9.67 -6.73
N ALA A 142 -8.68 -9.35 -6.09
CA ALA A 142 -9.48 -10.32 -5.35
C ALA A 142 -10.28 -11.25 -6.27
N ASP A 143 -10.78 -10.75 -7.40
CA ASP A 143 -11.63 -11.52 -8.32
C ASP A 143 -10.83 -12.40 -9.30
N HIS A 144 -9.56 -12.07 -9.57
CA HIS A 144 -8.72 -12.75 -10.56
C HIS A 144 -7.38 -13.28 -9.99
N PRO A 145 -7.39 -14.06 -8.89
CA PRO A 145 -6.15 -14.50 -8.22
C PRO A 145 -5.26 -15.37 -9.12
N GLU A 146 -5.84 -16.23 -9.97
CA GLU A 146 -5.07 -17.10 -10.88
C GLU A 146 -4.29 -16.31 -11.94
N GLU A 147 -4.92 -15.30 -12.55
CA GLU A 147 -4.28 -14.42 -13.53
C GLU A 147 -3.16 -13.62 -12.87
N ILE A 148 -3.44 -13.04 -11.69
CA ILE A 148 -2.47 -12.29 -10.91
C ILE A 148 -1.26 -13.17 -10.56
N SER A 149 -1.49 -14.38 -10.07
CA SER A 149 -0.41 -15.34 -9.74
C SER A 149 0.43 -15.66 -10.97
N LYS A 150 -0.21 -15.90 -12.13
CA LYS A 150 0.50 -16.18 -13.39
C LYS A 150 1.35 -14.98 -13.85
N MET A 151 0.79 -13.77 -13.81
CA MET A 151 1.51 -12.54 -14.17
C MET A 151 2.67 -12.25 -13.22
N ALA A 152 2.45 -12.39 -11.92
CA ALA A 152 3.48 -12.19 -10.90
C ALA A 152 4.66 -13.15 -11.11
N LYS A 153 4.39 -14.43 -11.42
CA LYS A 153 5.42 -15.42 -11.74
C LYS A 153 6.20 -15.08 -13.02
N MET A 154 5.55 -14.48 -14.02
CA MET A 154 6.25 -14.00 -15.22
C MET A 154 7.11 -12.77 -14.93
N GLN A 155 6.61 -11.82 -14.12
CA GLN A 155 7.37 -10.63 -13.73
C GLN A 155 8.57 -10.97 -12.81
N ALA A 156 8.43 -11.97 -11.94
CA ALA A 156 9.50 -12.47 -11.09
C ALA A 156 10.69 -13.06 -11.85
N GLN A 157 10.52 -13.47 -13.12
CA GLN A 157 11.62 -13.91 -13.98
C GLN A 157 12.41 -12.74 -14.59
N VAL A 158 11.88 -11.51 -14.52
CA VAL A 158 12.44 -10.30 -15.15
C VAL A 158 12.99 -9.32 -14.10
N SER A 159 12.49 -9.35 -12.86
CA SER A 159 12.95 -8.49 -11.76
C SER A 159 13.88 -9.25 -10.82
N ASP A 160 15.12 -8.78 -10.63
CA ASP A 160 16.01 -9.25 -9.58
C ASP A 160 15.27 -9.26 -8.24
N LEU A 161 15.11 -10.46 -7.68
CA LEU A 161 14.26 -10.75 -6.53
C LEU A 161 14.82 -10.10 -5.26
N LYS A 162 14.51 -8.83 -5.02
CA LYS A 162 14.42 -8.31 -3.65
C LYS A 162 13.13 -8.84 -3.05
N SER A 163 13.17 -10.09 -2.61
CA SER A 163 12.09 -10.69 -1.81
C SER A 163 11.79 -9.77 -0.62
N ALA A 164 10.52 -9.43 -0.42
CA ALA A 164 10.14 -8.60 0.72
C ALA A 164 10.53 -9.35 2.01
N VAL A 165 11.39 -8.73 2.83
CA VAL A 165 11.72 -9.29 4.14
C VAL A 165 10.46 -9.22 4.98
N ILE A 166 9.99 -10.38 5.46
CA ILE A 166 8.86 -10.44 6.37
C ILE A 166 9.37 -10.26 7.79
N GLU A 167 8.99 -9.15 8.42
CA GLU A 167 9.32 -8.87 9.81
C GLU A 167 8.06 -8.76 10.67
N LYS A 168 8.15 -9.17 11.94
CA LYS A 168 7.04 -8.94 12.89
C LYS A 168 6.92 -7.46 13.18
N ILE A 169 5.72 -6.92 13.03
CA ILE A 169 5.45 -5.50 13.31
C ILE A 169 5.81 -5.11 14.76
N GLU A 170 5.70 -6.06 15.71
CA GLU A 170 6.00 -5.86 17.14
C GLU A 170 7.46 -5.46 17.38
N LYS A 171 8.38 -6.01 16.57
CA LYS A 171 9.81 -5.69 16.64
C LYS A 171 10.10 -4.27 16.13
N VAL A 172 9.28 -3.80 15.19
CA VAL A 172 9.46 -2.54 14.46
C VAL A 172 8.80 -1.36 15.20
N LEU A 173 7.64 -1.58 15.81
CA LEU A 173 6.85 -0.55 16.50
C LEU A 173 7.11 -0.46 18.01
N GLY A 174 7.89 -1.37 18.61
CA GLY A 174 8.44 -1.27 19.97
C GLY A 174 7.44 -1.27 21.13
N ASN A 175 6.12 -1.15 20.88
CA ASN A 175 5.09 -0.99 21.90
C ASN A 175 3.88 -1.89 21.62
N LYS A 176 3.60 -2.81 22.55
CA LYS A 176 2.45 -3.74 22.50
C LYS A 176 1.09 -3.02 22.49
N GLU A 177 1.00 -1.82 23.08
CA GLU A 177 -0.26 -1.10 23.31
C GLU A 177 -0.98 -0.59 22.04
N ASN A 178 -0.29 -0.48 20.89
CA ASN A 178 -0.90 -0.02 19.62
C ASN A 178 -1.45 -1.15 18.74
N VAL A 179 -1.06 -2.40 19.01
CA VAL A 179 -1.38 -3.57 18.17
C VAL A 179 -2.70 -4.23 18.58
N ASP A 180 -3.14 -4.05 19.83
CA ASP A 180 -4.21 -4.82 20.47
C ASP A 180 -5.65 -4.50 20.03
N VAL A 181 -5.89 -3.61 19.06
CA VAL A 181 -7.27 -3.23 18.67
C VAL A 181 -7.49 -3.25 17.15
N LEU A 182 -7.18 -4.37 16.51
CA LEU A 182 -7.68 -4.68 15.16
C LEU A 182 -9.18 -5.01 15.26
N VAL A 183 -10.02 -3.98 15.29
CA VAL A 183 -11.48 -4.17 15.24
C VAL A 183 -11.86 -4.47 13.80
N GLU A 184 -11.99 -5.74 13.48
CA GLU A 184 -12.64 -6.20 12.27
C GLU A 184 -14.16 -5.96 12.38
N LYS A 185 -14.65 -4.78 11.94
CA LYS A 185 -16.10 -4.60 11.69
C LYS A 185 -16.46 -5.10 10.29
N ALA A 186 -16.15 -6.36 10.00
CA ALA A 186 -16.66 -7.09 8.83
C ALA A 186 -17.95 -7.90 9.13
N LYS A 187 -18.73 -7.51 10.15
CA LYS A 187 -19.98 -8.19 10.53
C LYS A 187 -21.28 -7.60 9.95
N ASN A 188 -21.25 -6.59 9.08
CA ASN A 188 -22.47 -5.88 8.66
C ASN A 188 -22.97 -6.09 7.23
N LEU A 189 -22.60 -7.20 6.57
CA LEU A 189 -23.22 -7.56 5.27
C LEU A 189 -23.76 -9.00 5.21
N TYR A 190 -23.91 -9.68 6.35
CA TYR A 190 -24.49 -11.03 6.41
C TYR A 190 -25.81 -11.16 7.18
N SER A 191 -26.40 -10.06 7.66
CA SER A 191 -27.65 -10.12 8.44
C SER A 191 -28.93 -9.82 7.66
N GLN A 192 -28.90 -9.71 6.33
CA GLN A 192 -30.13 -9.57 5.54
C GLN A 192 -30.13 -10.43 4.27
N VAL A 193 -30.05 -11.74 4.47
CA VAL A 193 -30.78 -12.68 3.60
C VAL A 193 -31.54 -13.59 4.57
N PRO A 194 -32.87 -13.44 4.72
CA PRO A 194 -33.67 -14.44 5.41
C PRO A 194 -33.52 -15.77 4.66
N PRO A 195 -33.42 -16.91 5.35
CA PRO A 195 -33.55 -18.19 4.67
C PRO A 195 -35.01 -18.31 4.24
N ASP A 196 -35.26 -18.39 2.93
CA ASP A 196 -36.37 -19.11 2.29
C ASP A 196 -36.04 -19.33 0.81
#